data_AF-A0A8T4GYS4-F1
#
_entry.id   AF-A0A8T4GYS4-F1
#
_cell.length_a   1.000
_cell.length_b   1.000
_cell.length_c   1.000
_cell.angle_alpha   90.00
_cell.angle_beta   90.00
_cell.angle_gamma   90.00
#
_symmetry.space_group_name_H-M   'P 1'
#
loop_
_entity.id
_entity.type
_entity.pdbx_description
1 polymer ?
#
loop_
_entity_poly.entity_id
_entity_poly.type
_entity_poly.pdbx_seq_one_letter_code
_entity_poly.pdbx_strand_id
1 'polypeptide(L)' 'MLPSSTPARADLHLLFIAVALAAGFGWGLASPLSLGAGGAAGSVVASLAVVDGVVLNPPTEN' A
#
# COMPACT_ATOMS: atom_id res chain seq x y z
N MET A 1 -2.57 12.79 -26.71
CA MET A 1 -3.20 11.80 -25.81
C MET A 1 -2.10 10.84 -25.39
N LEU A 2 -1.80 10.72 -24.10
CA LEU A 2 -0.82 9.74 -23.61
C LEU A 2 -1.35 8.32 -23.86
N PRO A 3 -0.48 7.33 -24.15
CA PRO A 3 -0.92 5.97 -24.44
C PRO A 3 -1.72 5.39 -23.28
N SER A 4 -2.91 4.84 -23.55
CA SER A 4 -3.79 4.23 -22.53
C SER A 4 -3.23 2.96 -21.88
N SER A 5 -2.03 2.53 -22.30
CA SER A 5 -1.28 1.42 -21.75
C SER A 5 -0.40 1.82 -20.55
N THR A 6 -0.34 3.10 -20.20
CA THR A 6 0.41 3.56 -19.03
C THR A 6 -0.48 3.38 -17.78
N PRO A 7 -0.03 2.64 -16.75
CA PRO A 7 -0.80 2.46 -15.52
C PRO A 7 -1.20 3.82 -14.96
N ALA A 8 -2.47 3.95 -14.55
CA ALA A 8 -2.89 5.16 -13.88
C ALA A 8 -2.17 5.27 -12.53
N ARG A 9 -1.95 6.49 -12.06
CA ARG A 9 -1.29 6.72 -10.75
C ARG A 9 -2.02 6.02 -9.60
N ALA A 10 -3.33 5.86 -9.69
CA ALA A 10 -4.14 5.12 -8.72
C ALA A 10 -3.80 3.62 -8.70
N ASP A 11 -3.55 3.02 -9.88
CA ASP A 11 -3.18 1.61 -9.99
C ASP A 11 -1.85 1.33 -9.28
N LEU A 12 -0.89 2.27 -9.38
CA LEU A 12 0.39 2.18 -8.70
C LEU A 12 0.26 2.29 -7.16
N HIS A 13 -0.67 3.10 -6.65
CA HIS A 13 -0.94 3.17 -5.21
C HIS A 13 -1.55 1.87 -4.68
N LEU A 14 -2.53 1.31 -5.40
CA LEU A 14 -3.14 0.04 -5.05
C LEU A 14 -2.11 -1.10 -5.05
N LEU A 15 -1.24 -1.13 -6.06
CA LEU A 15 -0.13 -2.07 -6.12
C LEU A 15 0.81 -1.91 -4.91
N PHE A 16 1.20 -0.68 -4.59
CA PHE A 16 2.10 -0.41 -3.45
C PHE A 16 1.49 -0.87 -2.13
N ILE A 17 0.20 -0.60 -1.89
CA ILE A 17 -0.52 -1.04 -0.69
C ILE A 17 -0.48 -2.56 -0.56
N ALA A 18 -0.79 -3.28 -1.64
CA ALA A 18 -0.78 -4.74 -1.66
C ALA A 18 0.64 -5.30 -1.38
N VAL A 19 1.66 -4.71 -2.01
CA VAL A 19 3.07 -5.09 -1.81
C VAL A 19 3.51 -4.82 -0.37
N ALA A 20 3.16 -3.67 0.21
CA ALA A 20 3.51 -3.33 1.59
C ALA A 20 2.91 -4.31 2.61
N LEU A 21 1.65 -4.71 2.40
CA LEU A 21 0.99 -5.72 3.24
C LEU A 21 1.67 -7.09 3.11
N ALA A 22 1.90 -7.55 1.89
CA ALA A 22 2.53 -8.84 1.62
C ALA A 22 3.98 -8.88 2.15
N ALA A 23 4.72 -7.79 2.00
CA ALA A 23 6.09 -7.65 2.49
C ALA A 23 6.13 -7.63 4.03
N GLY A 24 5.24 -6.89 4.69
CA GLY A 24 5.18 -6.88 6.16
C GLY A 24 4.82 -8.25 6.74
N PHE A 25 3.87 -8.94 6.12
CA PHE A 25 3.53 -10.32 6.51
C PHE A 25 4.70 -11.28 6.26
N GLY A 26 5.32 -11.23 5.08
CA GLY A 26 6.46 -12.06 4.72
C GLY A 26 7.67 -11.81 5.61
N TRP A 27 7.95 -10.55 5.95
CA TRP A 27 8.97 -10.19 6.93
C TRP A 27 8.65 -10.75 8.31
N GLY A 28 7.41 -10.63 8.78
CA GLY A 28 6.97 -11.25 10.02
C GLY A 28 7.20 -12.76 10.04
N LEU A 29 6.98 -13.44 8.91
CA LEU A 29 7.17 -14.88 8.76
C LEU A 29 8.65 -15.30 8.74
N ALA A 30 9.52 -14.47 8.14
CA ALA A 30 10.95 -14.71 8.04
C ALA A 30 11.77 -14.21 9.24
N SER A 31 11.18 -13.37 10.09
CA SER A 31 11.83 -12.77 11.26
C SER A 31 11.54 -13.57 12.53
N PRO A 32 12.37 -13.42 13.59
CA PRO A 32 12.05 -13.96 14.92
C PRO A 32 10.94 -13.16 15.63
N LEU A 33 10.43 -12.08 15.03
CA LEU A 33 9.33 -11.30 15.57
C LEU A 33 8.00 -12.01 15.32
N SER A 34 7.00 -11.74 16.15
CA SER A 34 5.67 -12.32 15.95
C SER A 34 5.07 -11.88 14.62
N LEU A 35 4.25 -12.76 14.01
CA LEU A 35 3.47 -12.43 12.82
C LEU A 35 2.63 -11.15 13.00
N GLY A 36 2.16 -10.90 14.23
CA GLY A 36 1.46 -9.67 14.59
C GLY A 36 2.32 -8.41 14.43
N ALA A 37 3.59 -8.47 14.81
CA ALA A 37 4.51 -7.34 14.64
C ALA A 37 4.82 -7.06 13.16
N GLY A 38 5.02 -8.11 12.34
CA GLY A 38 5.23 -7.97 10.90
C GLY A 38 3.99 -7.42 10.18
N GLY A 39 2.81 -7.96 10.51
CA GLY A 39 1.53 -7.46 10.00
C GLY A 39 1.30 -6.00 10.37
N ALA A 40 1.54 -5.62 11.63
CA ALA A 40 1.41 -4.23 12.08
C ALA A 40 2.36 -3.28 11.32
N ALA A 41 3.62 -3.67 11.13
CA ALA A 41 4.57 -2.88 10.36
C ALA A 41 4.12 -2.70 8.89
N GLY A 42 3.67 -3.78 8.25
CA GLY A 42 3.13 -3.73 6.88
C GLY A 42 1.89 -2.85 6.77
N SER A 43 0.98 -2.95 7.75
CA SER A 43 -0.23 -2.11 7.81
C SER A 43 0.11 -0.63 7.97
N VAL A 44 1.07 -0.27 8.83
CA VAL A 44 1.49 1.14 8.99
C VAL A 44 2.02 1.70 7.66
N VAL A 45 2.87 0.95 6.97
CA VAL A 45 3.42 1.38 5.67
C VAL A 45 2.32 1.50 4.61
N ALA A 46 1.38 0.55 4.57
CA ALA A 46 0.23 0.62 3.68
C ALA A 46 -0.69 1.82 3.99
N SER A 47 -0.92 2.14 5.26
CA SER A 47 -1.72 3.30 5.66
C SER A 47 -1.12 4.62 5.19
N LEU A 48 0.20 4.76 5.19
CA LEU A 48 0.86 5.96 4.66
C LEU A 48 0.59 6.15 3.16
N ALA A 49 0.59 5.06 2.38
CA ALA A 49 0.26 5.12 0.96
C ALA A 49 -1.22 5.45 0.69
N VAL A 50 -2.13 4.98 1.56
CA VAL A 50 -3.54 5.39 1.50
C VAL A 50 -3.67 6.88 1.78
N VAL A 51 -3.01 7.40 2.82
CA VAL A 51 -3.05 8.83 3.16
C VAL A 51 -2.48 9.68 2.03
N ASP A 52 -1.33 9.30 1.45
CA ASP A 52 -0.76 10.00 0.29
C ASP A 52 -1.75 10.00 -0.89
N GLY A 53 -2.33 8.83 -1.20
CA GLY A 53 -3.34 8.71 -2.24
C GLY A 53 -4.58 9.59 -2.01
N VAL A 54 -5.08 9.67 -0.77
CA VAL A 54 -6.23 10.52 -0.40
C VAL A 54 -5.87 12.00 -0.50
N VAL A 55 -4.69 12.43 -0.06
CA VAL A 55 -4.27 13.84 -0.17
C VAL A 55 -4.16 14.26 -1.63
N LEU A 56 -3.67 13.37 -2.49
CA LEU A 56 -3.46 13.65 -3.91
C LEU A 56 -4.74 13.56 -4.75
N ASN A 57 -5.70 12.74 -4.33
CA ASN A 57 -6.99 12.57 -5.00
C ASN A 57 -8.09 12.30 -3.95
N PRO A 58 -8.56 13.36 -3.26
CA PRO A 58 -9.54 13.20 -2.20
C PRO A 58 -10.84 12.61 -2.75
N PRO A 59 -11.51 11.72 -2.00
CA PRO A 59 -12.80 11.20 -2.41
C PRO A 59 -13.77 12.37 -2.58
N THR A 60 -14.39 12.46 -3.75
CA THR A 60 -15.46 13.42 -3.99
C THR A 60 -16.64 13.05 -3.13
N GLU A 61 -17.15 14.01 -2.36
CA GLU A 61 -18.28 13.83 -1.45
C GLU A 61 -19.47 13.18 -2.16
N ASN A 62 -20.02 12.11 -1.57
CA ASN A 62 -21.30 11.50 -1.91
C ASN A 62 -22.31 11.81 -0.81
#